data_AF-A0A7S1XFK4-F1
#
_entry.id   AF-A0A7S1XFK4-F1
#
_cell.length_a   1.000
_cell.length_b   1.000
_cell.length_c   1.000
_cell.angle_alpha   90.00
_cell.angle_beta   90.00
_cell.angle_gamma   90.00
#
_symmetry.space_group_name_H-M   'P 1'
#
loop_
_entity.id
_entity.type
_entity.pdbx_description
1 polymer ?
#
loop_
_entity_poly.entity_id
_entity_poly.type
_entity_poly.pdbx_seq_one_letter_code
_entity_poly.pdbx_strand_id
1 'polypeptide(L)'
;PDSKGNLLLSSVNTESKSGSPAELGAAFSDMESVTSQLYGPLLERRIETDRIRRVLHLMHRYRYVFELPGKLRESSSSDLSIAPVPGNEMDVVDTGDKEIDHFDASQGETMGIVSDFRKARDWIAAQVDSPAVRRIIAEINHAATDFKAAVAKKLEDPKVRRVELEQGLLVLNEIDPSEDHGIKILMARQEKAIEGLRRIRGAGAADAVLRQRMNSVVTDPVEHMEAMRAAEKIACKLCNAAIEGLKLFWQLGSIFTSGPMAEKRYDSVHLLMTEIVSEYSEGIRASLLPQRFTGAPLVSREAALATMQVHWTMERLRIPATQLGMLCAVASEVTETYVRHALRGMTNVARELAGRPAEDTATIPEQITLVVSETLSSLEGLVSPDSPSVGSVREACIQLPAAAARSMWLALFGTSDVCRGHLEYGASSARKIAIMASCCYFLRTQVIPGVRDLIVEHLGSEDLSSLMEQSARSVREEELAAVEKFCHFAAPEAVSRIINGVLCGGVMIGQVREPRTYCIQLVSELSEQASFLQSMRIPAAVSNLVLSQLVDCIASVFRSCVREMEGLSSRGAEQILLEIEVVERLGGIDQKKE
;
A
#
# COMPACT_ATOMS: atom_id res chain seq x y z
N PRO A 1 41.87 -73.21 -45.53
CA PRO A 1 41.59 -72.74 -46.90
C PRO A 1 42.45 -71.51 -47.25
N ASP A 2 43.53 -71.54 -48.02
CA ASP A 2 44.26 -72.58 -48.72
C ASP A 2 45.70 -72.06 -48.94
N SER A 3 46.65 -72.99 -48.95
CA SER A 3 47.95 -72.90 -49.64
C SER A 3 48.95 -71.82 -49.21
N LYS A 4 50.06 -72.30 -48.61
CA LYS A 4 51.49 -71.96 -48.87
C LYS A 4 52.31 -72.07 -47.58
N GLY A 5 52.34 -73.26 -47.02
CA GLY A 5 53.39 -73.70 -46.10
C GLY A 5 54.29 -74.65 -46.86
N ASN A 6 55.23 -74.12 -47.64
CA ASN A 6 56.28 -74.91 -48.26
C ASN A 6 57.54 -74.06 -48.41
N LEU A 7 58.66 -74.69 -48.05
CA LEU A 7 60.05 -74.29 -48.27
C LEU A 7 60.63 -73.23 -47.33
N LEU A 8 61.42 -73.69 -46.34
CA LEU A 8 62.81 -73.27 -46.10
C LEU A 8 63.38 -74.00 -44.86
N LEU A 9 63.52 -75.33 -44.95
CA LEU A 9 64.34 -76.12 -44.02
C LEU A 9 65.05 -77.20 -44.86
N SER A 10 65.91 -76.77 -45.77
CA SER A 10 66.76 -77.68 -46.53
C SER A 10 68.06 -76.98 -46.89
N SER A 11 68.99 -76.95 -45.94
CA SER A 11 70.43 -77.14 -46.15
C SER A 11 71.23 -76.63 -44.94
N VAL A 12 71.42 -77.48 -43.93
CA VAL A 12 72.58 -77.36 -43.03
C VAL A 12 73.38 -78.63 -43.23
N ASN A 13 74.21 -78.64 -44.27
CA ASN A 13 75.26 -79.64 -44.45
C ASN A 13 76.41 -79.26 -43.51
N THR A 14 76.69 -80.14 -42.56
CA THR A 14 77.82 -80.06 -41.64
C THR A 14 79.06 -80.64 -42.32
N GLU A 15 79.91 -79.78 -42.90
CA GLU A 15 81.34 -80.09 -43.04
C GLU A 15 82.15 -79.01 -42.32
N SER A 16 82.85 -79.45 -41.28
CA SER A 16 83.65 -78.65 -40.37
C SER A 16 84.89 -78.08 -41.06
N LYS A 17 84.87 -76.78 -41.36
CA LYS A 17 86.08 -75.95 -41.44
C LYS A 17 86.00 -74.91 -40.33
N SER A 18 87.12 -74.71 -39.63
CA SER A 18 87.28 -73.81 -38.49
C SER A 18 86.72 -72.41 -38.80
N GLY A 19 85.57 -72.09 -38.21
CA GLY A 19 84.84 -70.87 -38.48
C GLY A 19 85.60 -69.65 -38.01
N SER A 20 85.81 -68.70 -38.92
CA SER A 20 86.40 -67.40 -38.61
C SER A 20 85.44 -66.59 -37.71
N PRO A 21 85.92 -65.77 -36.75
CA PRO A 21 85.06 -64.90 -35.95
C PRO A 21 84.14 -63.99 -36.79
N ALA A 22 84.50 -63.71 -38.05
CA ALA A 22 83.67 -62.99 -39.00
C ALA A 22 82.42 -63.79 -39.44
N GLU A 23 82.53 -65.11 -39.60
CA GLU A 23 81.42 -66.00 -39.96
C GLU A 23 80.44 -66.17 -38.79
N LEU A 24 80.97 -66.20 -37.57
CA LEU A 24 80.15 -66.18 -36.35
C LEU A 24 79.39 -64.85 -36.23
N GLY A 25 80.07 -63.71 -36.50
CA GLY A 25 79.45 -62.39 -36.52
C GLY A 25 78.35 -62.26 -37.58
N ALA A 26 78.54 -62.82 -38.77
CA ALA A 26 77.52 -62.89 -39.82
C ALA A 26 76.31 -63.75 -39.38
N ALA A 27 76.56 -64.92 -38.78
CA ALA A 27 75.48 -65.78 -38.27
C ALA A 27 74.69 -65.13 -37.12
N PHE A 28 75.34 -64.36 -36.24
CA PHE A 28 74.66 -63.57 -35.21
C PHE A 28 73.82 -62.44 -35.81
N SER A 29 74.33 -61.75 -36.84
CA SER A 29 73.59 -60.70 -37.53
C SER A 29 72.38 -61.25 -38.30
N ASP A 30 72.53 -62.40 -38.97
CA ASP A 30 71.43 -63.10 -39.63
C ASP A 30 70.40 -63.56 -38.61
N MET A 31 70.84 -64.13 -37.48
CA MET A 31 69.96 -64.51 -36.38
C MET A 31 69.25 -63.29 -35.77
N GLU A 32 69.93 -62.17 -35.60
CA GLU A 32 69.34 -60.92 -35.12
C GLU A 32 68.32 -60.34 -36.10
N SER A 33 68.56 -60.45 -37.41
CA SER A 33 67.63 -60.04 -38.46
C SER A 33 66.37 -60.93 -38.49
N VAL A 34 66.56 -62.26 -38.37
CA VAL A 34 65.49 -63.26 -38.37
C VAL A 34 64.67 -63.16 -37.08
N THR A 35 65.33 -62.97 -35.93
CA THR A 35 64.64 -62.74 -34.65
C THR A 35 63.92 -61.41 -34.64
N SER A 36 64.47 -60.33 -35.22
CA SER A 36 63.76 -59.05 -35.36
C SER A 36 62.55 -59.15 -36.30
N GLN A 37 62.65 -59.90 -37.40
CA GLN A 37 61.51 -60.15 -38.31
C GLN A 37 60.42 -61.04 -37.69
N LEU A 38 60.81 -62.06 -36.91
CA LEU A 38 59.86 -62.99 -36.30
C LEU A 38 59.23 -62.42 -35.03
N TYR A 39 60.02 -61.83 -34.14
CA TYR A 39 59.57 -61.35 -32.83
C TYR A 39 59.17 -59.88 -32.83
N GLY A 40 59.64 -59.05 -33.77
CA GLY A 40 59.21 -57.64 -33.87
C GLY A 40 57.69 -57.49 -33.95
N PRO A 41 57.02 -58.12 -34.93
CA PRO A 41 55.55 -58.10 -35.04
C PRO A 41 54.84 -58.71 -33.82
N LEU A 42 55.45 -59.70 -33.15
CA LEU A 42 54.89 -60.32 -31.95
C LEU A 42 55.00 -59.41 -30.72
N LEU A 43 56.13 -58.71 -30.57
CA LEU A 43 56.36 -57.73 -29.50
C LEU A 43 55.47 -56.51 -29.69
N GLU A 44 55.33 -56.00 -30.92
CA GLU A 44 54.40 -54.91 -31.24
C GLU A 44 52.95 -55.32 -30.93
N ARG A 45 52.51 -56.52 -31.35
CA ARG A 45 51.18 -57.05 -31.01
C ARG A 45 50.99 -57.21 -29.51
N ARG A 46 52.02 -57.63 -28.77
CA ARG A 46 51.95 -57.75 -27.31
C ARG A 46 51.84 -56.39 -26.64
N ILE A 47 52.67 -55.44 -27.05
CA ILE A 47 52.62 -54.04 -26.56
C ILE A 47 51.24 -53.44 -26.83
N GLU A 48 50.68 -53.67 -28.02
CA GLU A 48 49.35 -53.19 -28.38
C GLU A 48 48.25 -53.90 -27.59
N THR A 49 48.34 -55.23 -27.40
CA THR A 49 47.37 -55.99 -26.58
C THR A 49 47.40 -55.52 -25.12
N ASP A 50 48.58 -55.27 -24.56
CA ASP A 50 48.75 -54.77 -23.20
C ASP A 50 48.31 -53.31 -23.08
N ARG A 51 48.42 -52.52 -24.16
CA ARG A 51 47.82 -51.18 -24.24
C ARG A 51 46.30 -51.25 -24.23
N ILE A 52 45.69 -52.10 -25.06
CA ILE A 52 44.24 -52.32 -25.12
C ILE A 52 43.72 -52.80 -23.77
N ARG A 53 44.36 -53.80 -23.15
CA ARG A 53 43.96 -54.29 -21.81
C ARG A 53 44.02 -53.21 -20.75
N ARG A 54 45.06 -52.36 -20.76
CA ARG A 54 45.15 -51.23 -19.83
C ARG A 54 44.02 -50.23 -20.03
N VAL A 55 43.70 -49.87 -21.28
CA VAL A 55 42.58 -48.98 -21.60
C VAL A 55 41.25 -49.60 -21.18
N LEU A 56 41.03 -50.88 -21.49
CA LEU A 56 39.79 -51.59 -21.15
C LEU A 56 39.60 -51.70 -19.63
N HIS A 57 40.68 -51.99 -18.90
CA HIS A 57 40.66 -52.01 -17.43
C HIS A 57 40.37 -50.62 -16.85
N LEU A 58 40.92 -49.55 -17.44
CA LEU A 58 40.62 -48.16 -17.05
C LEU A 58 39.16 -47.81 -17.33
N MET A 59 38.62 -48.19 -18.49
CA MET A 59 37.22 -47.98 -18.86
C MET A 59 36.25 -48.72 -17.93
N HIS A 60 36.54 -49.97 -17.58
CA HIS A 60 35.69 -50.74 -16.65
C HIS A 60 35.78 -50.22 -15.22
N ARG A 61 36.98 -49.88 -14.75
CA ARG A 61 37.19 -49.38 -13.39
C ARG A 61 36.59 -47.99 -13.17
N TYR A 62 36.62 -47.14 -14.20
CA TYR A 62 36.14 -45.76 -14.14
C TYR A 62 34.96 -45.54 -15.09
N ARG A 63 34.11 -46.57 -15.25
CA ARG A 63 32.93 -46.52 -16.12
C ARG A 63 32.04 -45.30 -15.84
N TYR A 64 31.89 -44.95 -14.56
CA TYR A 64 31.15 -43.78 -14.11
C TYR A 64 31.70 -42.45 -14.68
N VAL A 65 33.01 -42.31 -14.88
CA VAL A 65 33.65 -41.10 -15.45
C VAL A 65 33.27 -40.93 -16.93
N PHE A 66 33.17 -42.04 -17.66
CA PHE A 66 32.80 -42.03 -19.08
C PHE A 66 31.29 -41.90 -19.32
N GLU A 67 30.47 -42.41 -18.39
CA GLU A 67 29.00 -42.29 -18.46
C GLU A 67 28.48 -40.96 -17.90
N LEU A 68 29.26 -40.27 -17.05
CA LEU A 68 28.85 -39.02 -16.40
C LEU A 68 28.44 -37.91 -17.38
N PRO A 69 29.18 -37.61 -18.48
CA PRO A 69 28.73 -36.63 -19.45
C PRO A 69 27.38 -36.98 -20.08
N GLY A 70 27.13 -38.27 -20.33
CA GLY A 70 25.85 -38.77 -20.84
C GLY A 70 24.72 -38.54 -19.83
N LYS A 71 24.92 -38.97 -18.58
CA LYS A 71 23.95 -38.76 -17.48
C LYS A 71 23.65 -37.27 -17.23
N LEU A 72 24.65 -36.40 -17.29
CA LEU A 72 24.49 -34.96 -17.13
C LEU A 72 23.69 -34.33 -18.29
N ARG A 73 23.91 -34.80 -19.52
CA ARG A 73 23.16 -34.34 -20.70
C ARG A 73 21.73 -34.89 -20.72
N GLU A 74 21.54 -36.13 -20.32
CA GLU A 74 20.21 -36.75 -20.21
C GLU A 74 19.39 -36.03 -19.14
N SER A 75 19.96 -35.82 -17.95
CA SER A 75 19.29 -35.11 -16.85
C SER A 75 19.07 -33.61 -17.10
N SER A 76 19.86 -32.97 -17.98
CA SER A 76 19.57 -31.60 -18.43
C SER A 76 18.50 -31.54 -19.52
N SER A 77 18.33 -32.62 -20.30
CA SER A 77 17.34 -32.73 -21.39
C SER A 77 15.98 -33.23 -20.93
N SER A 78 15.94 -34.12 -19.94
CA SER A 78 14.71 -34.49 -19.25
C SER A 78 14.32 -33.31 -18.38
N ASP A 79 13.13 -32.76 -18.60
CA ASP A 79 12.47 -31.99 -17.54
C ASP A 79 12.64 -32.79 -16.25
N LEU A 80 13.22 -32.20 -15.18
CA LEU A 80 13.09 -32.80 -13.83
C LEU A 80 11.60 -32.80 -13.45
N SER A 81 10.83 -33.63 -14.14
CA SER A 81 9.40 -33.80 -14.09
C SER A 81 9.18 -34.68 -12.86
N ILE A 82 9.07 -34.02 -11.72
CA ILE A 82 8.22 -34.54 -10.67
C ILE A 82 6.82 -34.50 -11.27
N ALA A 83 6.29 -35.68 -11.57
CA ALA A 83 4.95 -35.82 -12.14
C ALA A 83 3.94 -35.00 -11.32
N PRO A 84 3.00 -34.29 -11.98
CA PRO A 84 1.95 -33.57 -11.27
C PRO A 84 1.10 -34.59 -10.50
N VAL A 85 1.10 -34.48 -9.17
CA VAL A 85 0.13 -35.18 -8.32
C VAL A 85 -1.26 -34.77 -8.82
N PRO A 86 -2.12 -35.73 -9.25
CA PRO A 86 -3.46 -35.39 -9.69
C PRO A 86 -4.31 -34.93 -8.50
N GLY A 87 -4.78 -33.69 -8.60
CA GLY A 87 -5.95 -33.08 -7.94
C GLY A 87 -6.28 -33.50 -6.51
N ASN A 88 -6.02 -32.60 -5.55
CA ASN A 88 -6.90 -32.48 -4.39
C ASN A 88 -7.59 -31.11 -4.46
N GLU A 89 -8.88 -31.17 -4.79
CA GLU A 89 -9.84 -30.14 -4.42
C GLU A 89 -9.81 -29.96 -2.90
N MET A 90 -9.83 -28.70 -2.52
CA MET A 90 -9.64 -28.21 -1.17
C MET A 90 -10.99 -28.23 -0.47
N ASP A 91 -11.35 -29.35 0.15
CA ASP A 91 -12.37 -29.39 1.20
C ASP A 91 -11.71 -29.27 2.57
N VAL A 92 -12.34 -28.45 3.40
CA VAL A 92 -11.88 -27.96 4.70
C VAL A 92 -12.34 -28.91 5.81
N VAL A 93 -11.50 -29.09 6.83
CA VAL A 93 -11.70 -29.73 8.16
C VAL A 93 -11.63 -31.27 8.22
N ASP A 94 -10.54 -31.83 8.73
CA ASP A 94 -10.38 -32.28 10.14
C ASP A 94 -9.36 -33.43 10.29
N THR A 95 -8.77 -33.45 11.49
CA THR A 95 -7.73 -34.31 12.09
C THR A 95 -7.51 -35.74 11.57
N GLY A 96 -6.24 -36.14 11.52
CA GLY A 96 -5.85 -37.54 11.69
C GLY A 96 -4.49 -37.87 11.09
N ASP A 97 -3.50 -38.09 11.96
CA ASP A 97 -2.17 -38.61 11.65
C ASP A 97 -2.22 -39.77 10.65
N LYS A 98 -1.76 -39.52 9.44
CA LYS A 98 -1.26 -40.55 8.52
C LYS A 98 -0.01 -40.02 7.84
N GLU A 99 1.13 -40.46 8.37
CA GLU A 99 2.39 -40.53 7.63
C GLU A 99 2.15 -41.30 6.33
N ILE A 100 2.37 -40.64 5.19
CA ILE A 100 2.29 -41.24 3.86
C ILE A 100 3.72 -41.33 3.30
N ASP A 101 4.25 -42.56 3.32
CA ASP A 101 5.52 -43.00 2.72
C ASP A 101 5.48 -43.00 1.18
N HIS A 102 5.63 -41.83 0.54
CA HIS A 102 5.81 -41.77 -0.93
C HIS A 102 6.86 -40.76 -1.43
N PHE A 103 7.89 -40.46 -0.63
CA PHE A 103 8.83 -39.35 -0.90
C PHE A 103 10.15 -39.68 -1.63
N ASP A 104 10.48 -40.94 -1.94
CA ASP A 104 11.90 -41.29 -2.23
C ASP A 104 12.35 -41.45 -3.69
N ALA A 105 11.46 -41.64 -4.67
CA ALA A 105 11.90 -42.12 -5.99
C ALA A 105 12.70 -41.07 -6.81
N SER A 106 12.32 -39.79 -6.77
CA SER A 106 13.01 -38.74 -7.56
C SER A 106 14.23 -38.14 -6.84
N GLN A 107 14.34 -38.30 -5.53
CA GLN A 107 15.53 -37.88 -4.76
C GLN A 107 16.74 -38.75 -5.08
N GLY A 108 16.51 -40.06 -5.31
CA GLY A 108 17.57 -41.03 -5.58
C GLY A 108 18.38 -40.72 -6.85
N GLU A 109 17.72 -40.25 -7.91
CA GLU A 109 18.38 -40.00 -9.20
C GLU A 109 19.27 -38.75 -9.16
N THR A 110 18.79 -37.65 -8.57
CA THR A 110 19.56 -36.40 -8.46
C THR A 110 20.73 -36.53 -7.49
N MET A 111 20.54 -37.17 -6.33
CA MET A 111 21.64 -37.51 -5.41
C MET A 111 22.65 -38.49 -6.03
N GLY A 112 22.19 -39.41 -6.88
CA GLY A 112 23.06 -40.32 -7.63
C GLY A 112 24.02 -39.59 -8.55
N ILE A 113 23.53 -38.60 -9.31
CA ILE A 113 24.36 -37.76 -10.20
C ILE A 113 25.42 -36.99 -9.41
N VAL A 114 25.02 -36.42 -8.27
CA VAL A 114 25.93 -35.66 -7.39
C VAL A 114 27.03 -36.56 -6.83
N SER A 115 26.70 -37.78 -6.40
CA SER A 115 27.68 -38.78 -5.93
C SER A 115 28.66 -39.17 -7.04
N ASP A 116 28.15 -39.43 -8.25
CA ASP A 116 28.96 -39.79 -9.40
C ASP A 116 29.87 -38.63 -9.84
N PHE A 117 29.38 -37.39 -9.78
CA PHE A 117 30.18 -36.20 -10.04
C PHE A 117 31.31 -36.02 -9.01
N ARG A 118 31.02 -36.21 -7.72
CA ARG A 118 32.04 -36.14 -6.65
C ARG A 118 33.15 -37.17 -6.88
N LYS A 119 32.78 -38.43 -7.15
CA LYS A 119 33.74 -39.50 -7.47
C LYS A 119 34.57 -39.18 -8.72
N ALA A 120 33.95 -38.58 -9.74
CA ALA A 120 34.66 -38.17 -10.95
C ALA A 120 35.62 -37.02 -10.68
N ARG A 121 35.24 -36.03 -9.88
CA ARG A 121 36.12 -34.94 -9.46
C ARG A 121 37.34 -35.44 -8.68
N ASP A 122 37.14 -36.33 -7.71
CA ASP A 122 38.22 -36.92 -6.93
C ASP A 122 39.16 -37.77 -7.81
N TRP A 123 38.59 -38.45 -8.82
CA TRP A 123 39.38 -39.15 -9.83
C TRP A 123 40.21 -38.19 -10.69
N ILE A 124 39.62 -37.09 -11.16
CA ILE A 124 40.31 -36.06 -11.96
C ILE A 124 41.50 -35.49 -11.18
N ALA A 125 41.31 -35.21 -9.88
CA ALA A 125 42.38 -34.70 -9.01
C ALA A 125 43.54 -35.70 -8.82
N ALA A 126 43.27 -37.00 -8.98
CA ALA A 126 44.26 -38.07 -8.80
C ALA A 126 44.97 -38.51 -10.09
N GLN A 127 44.60 -37.98 -11.27
CA GLN A 127 45.19 -38.41 -12.55
C GLN A 127 46.44 -37.63 -12.96
N VAL A 128 47.33 -38.32 -13.69
CA VAL A 128 48.54 -37.77 -14.30
C VAL A 128 48.21 -37.15 -15.66
N ASP A 129 48.86 -36.02 -15.96
CA ASP A 129 48.56 -35.14 -17.10
C ASP A 129 48.83 -35.83 -18.45
N SER A 130 47.80 -36.43 -19.04
CA SER A 130 47.85 -37.06 -20.36
C SER A 130 46.88 -36.39 -21.33
N PRO A 131 47.18 -36.31 -22.64
CA PRO A 131 46.31 -35.65 -23.61
C PRO A 131 44.93 -36.30 -23.75
N ALA A 132 44.82 -37.62 -23.53
CA ALA A 132 43.53 -38.32 -23.53
C ALA A 132 42.69 -37.95 -22.30
N VAL A 133 43.30 -37.93 -21.12
CA VAL A 133 42.63 -37.53 -19.87
C VAL A 133 42.19 -36.07 -19.92
N ARG A 134 43.01 -35.17 -20.50
CA ARG A 134 42.62 -33.77 -20.72
C ARG A 134 41.37 -33.60 -21.57
N ARG A 135 41.18 -34.41 -22.61
CA ARG A 135 39.94 -34.40 -23.42
C ARG A 135 38.73 -34.85 -22.61
N ILE A 136 38.89 -35.89 -21.80
CA ILE A 136 37.80 -36.40 -20.93
C ILE A 136 37.44 -35.36 -19.87
N ILE A 137 38.43 -34.73 -19.23
CA ILE A 137 38.22 -33.64 -18.27
C ILE A 137 37.49 -32.48 -18.94
N ALA A 138 37.91 -32.07 -20.14
CA ALA A 138 37.24 -31.01 -20.89
C ALA A 138 35.78 -31.35 -21.19
N GLU A 139 35.49 -32.59 -21.58
CA GLU A 139 34.13 -33.06 -21.85
C GLU A 139 33.25 -33.11 -20.59
N ILE A 140 33.79 -33.59 -19.46
CA ILE A 140 33.08 -33.59 -18.17
C ILE A 140 32.80 -32.16 -17.72
N ASN A 141 33.78 -31.26 -17.81
CA ASN A 141 33.61 -29.86 -17.44
C ASN A 141 32.59 -29.17 -18.34
N HIS A 142 32.59 -29.46 -19.65
CA HIS A 142 31.58 -28.95 -20.58
C HIS A 142 30.18 -29.44 -20.19
N ALA A 143 30.00 -30.76 -20.00
CA ALA A 143 28.72 -31.33 -19.60
C ALA A 143 28.24 -30.81 -18.24
N ALA A 144 29.15 -30.61 -17.29
CA ALA A 144 28.84 -30.02 -15.99
C ALA A 144 28.41 -28.55 -16.13
N THR A 145 29.05 -27.79 -17.02
CA THR A 145 28.68 -26.40 -17.28
C THR A 145 27.30 -26.30 -17.93
N ASP A 146 26.99 -27.16 -18.90
CA ASP A 146 25.67 -27.24 -19.53
C ASP A 146 24.59 -27.64 -18.52
N PHE A 147 24.88 -28.65 -17.68
CA PHE A 147 23.96 -29.10 -16.64
C PHE A 147 23.72 -28.02 -15.59
N LYS A 148 24.77 -27.31 -15.12
CA LYS A 148 24.62 -26.14 -14.23
C LYS A 148 23.72 -25.09 -14.85
N ALA A 149 23.94 -24.73 -16.12
CA ALA A 149 23.15 -23.73 -16.81
C ALA A 149 21.67 -24.15 -16.94
N ALA A 150 21.41 -25.43 -17.23
CA ALA A 150 20.06 -25.98 -17.31
C ALA A 150 19.34 -25.97 -15.95
N VAL A 151 20.02 -26.44 -14.89
CA VAL A 151 19.48 -26.45 -13.53
C VAL A 151 19.26 -25.01 -13.04
N ALA A 152 20.23 -24.11 -13.19
CA ALA A 152 20.09 -22.71 -12.81
C ALA A 152 18.89 -22.07 -13.52
N LYS A 153 18.79 -22.20 -14.86
CA LYS A 153 17.68 -21.65 -15.64
C LYS A 153 16.32 -22.19 -15.18
N LYS A 154 16.23 -23.48 -14.84
CA LYS A 154 14.99 -24.06 -14.29
C LYS A 154 14.68 -23.47 -12.92
N LEU A 155 15.69 -23.37 -12.04
CA LEU A 155 15.54 -22.80 -10.72
C LEU A 155 15.23 -21.29 -10.75
N GLU A 156 15.45 -20.58 -11.85
CA GLU A 156 14.99 -19.20 -11.99
C GLU A 156 13.47 -19.06 -12.20
N ASP A 157 12.73 -20.14 -12.48
CA ASP A 157 11.28 -20.09 -12.61
C ASP A 157 10.63 -19.93 -11.21
N PRO A 158 9.83 -18.88 -10.97
CA PRO A 158 9.15 -18.67 -9.68
C PRO A 158 8.16 -19.78 -9.31
N LYS A 159 7.70 -20.60 -10.27
CA LYS A 159 6.74 -21.69 -10.04
C LYS A 159 7.36 -22.95 -9.47
N VAL A 160 8.69 -23.05 -9.44
CA VAL A 160 9.40 -24.22 -8.91
C VAL A 160 9.13 -24.35 -7.41
N ARG A 161 8.78 -25.56 -6.98
CA ARG A 161 8.45 -25.84 -5.59
C ARG A 161 9.66 -25.63 -4.69
N ARG A 162 9.42 -25.29 -3.42
CA ARG A 162 10.48 -25.09 -2.42
C ARG A 162 11.46 -26.28 -2.34
N VAL A 163 10.93 -27.51 -2.30
CA VAL A 163 11.74 -28.73 -2.20
C VAL A 163 12.66 -28.90 -3.42
N GLU A 164 12.13 -28.66 -4.62
CA GLU A 164 12.91 -28.70 -5.87
C GLU A 164 14.00 -27.64 -5.90
N LEU A 165 13.70 -26.47 -5.35
CA LEU A 165 14.69 -25.40 -5.22
C LEU A 165 15.82 -25.79 -4.27
N GLU A 166 15.49 -26.27 -3.07
CA GLU A 166 16.48 -26.71 -2.08
C GLU A 166 17.37 -27.82 -2.65
N GLN A 167 16.78 -28.80 -3.32
CA GLN A 167 17.52 -29.88 -3.99
C GLN A 167 18.40 -29.37 -5.13
N GLY A 168 17.86 -28.53 -6.01
CA GLY A 168 18.62 -27.96 -7.12
C GLY A 168 19.80 -27.10 -6.66
N LEU A 169 19.63 -26.35 -5.56
CA LEU A 169 20.71 -25.59 -4.94
C LEU A 169 21.78 -26.47 -4.32
N LEU A 170 21.40 -27.56 -3.66
CA LEU A 170 22.36 -28.55 -3.13
C LEU A 170 23.19 -29.15 -4.27
N VAL A 171 22.54 -29.52 -5.38
CA VAL A 171 23.21 -30.04 -6.58
C VAL A 171 24.20 -29.00 -7.14
N LEU A 172 23.77 -27.75 -7.32
CA LEU A 172 24.64 -26.68 -7.85
C LEU A 172 25.84 -26.40 -6.93
N ASN A 173 25.61 -26.32 -5.62
CA ASN A 173 26.67 -26.07 -4.63
C ASN A 173 27.69 -27.22 -4.57
N GLU A 174 27.30 -28.46 -4.85
CA GLU A 174 28.24 -29.58 -4.89
C GLU A 174 29.07 -29.59 -6.19
N ILE A 175 28.44 -29.28 -7.33
CA ILE A 175 29.13 -29.21 -8.63
C ILE A 175 30.11 -28.04 -8.64
N ASP A 176 29.74 -26.92 -7.99
CA ASP A 176 30.57 -25.72 -7.92
C ASP A 176 30.44 -24.98 -6.59
N PRO A 177 31.28 -25.34 -5.61
CA PRO A 177 31.24 -24.73 -4.30
C PRO A 177 31.82 -23.31 -4.29
N SER A 178 32.42 -22.84 -5.41
CA SER A 178 33.08 -21.53 -5.46
C SER A 178 32.10 -20.37 -5.69
N GLU A 179 30.94 -20.65 -6.29
CA GLU A 179 29.93 -19.64 -6.56
C GLU A 179 28.73 -19.74 -5.60
N ASP A 180 28.20 -18.58 -5.19
CA ASP A 180 26.94 -18.52 -4.45
C ASP A 180 25.74 -18.55 -5.41
N HIS A 181 25.43 -19.76 -5.88
CA HIS A 181 24.29 -20.01 -6.78
C HIS A 181 22.96 -19.57 -6.17
N GLY A 182 22.87 -19.59 -4.84
CA GLY A 182 21.67 -19.20 -4.13
C GLY A 182 21.34 -17.73 -4.31
N ILE A 183 22.32 -16.86 -4.08
CA ILE A 183 22.15 -15.42 -4.33
C ILE A 183 21.87 -15.17 -5.81
N LYS A 184 22.57 -15.82 -6.75
CA LYS A 184 22.35 -15.61 -8.20
C LYS A 184 20.92 -15.96 -8.64
N ILE A 185 20.41 -17.09 -8.17
CA ILE A 185 19.03 -17.53 -8.49
C ILE A 185 18.01 -16.60 -7.83
N LEU A 186 18.25 -16.19 -6.58
CA LEU A 186 17.38 -15.25 -5.88
C LEU A 186 17.31 -13.90 -6.63
N MET A 187 18.46 -13.37 -7.04
CA MET A 187 18.58 -12.15 -7.86
C MET A 187 17.81 -12.26 -9.17
N ALA A 188 17.98 -13.37 -9.91
CA ALA A 188 17.29 -13.58 -11.17
C ALA A 188 15.77 -13.70 -11.01
N ARG A 189 15.30 -14.37 -9.96
CA ARG A 189 13.86 -14.43 -9.62
C ARG A 189 13.30 -13.07 -9.25
N GLN A 190 14.05 -12.31 -8.45
CA GLN A 190 13.67 -10.97 -8.06
C GLN A 190 13.59 -10.03 -9.26
N GLU A 191 14.57 -10.03 -10.16
CA GLU A 191 14.54 -9.15 -11.34
C GLU A 191 13.29 -9.43 -12.19
N LYS A 192 12.92 -10.71 -12.35
CA LYS A 192 11.67 -11.09 -13.02
C LYS A 192 10.42 -10.57 -12.28
N ALA A 193 10.42 -10.60 -10.95
CA ALA A 193 9.32 -10.07 -10.14
C ALA A 193 9.22 -8.54 -10.22
N ILE A 194 10.35 -7.83 -10.09
CA ILE A 194 10.45 -6.37 -10.25
C ILE A 194 10.03 -5.96 -11.65
N GLU A 195 10.50 -6.65 -12.68
CA GLU A 195 10.11 -6.39 -14.07
C GLU A 195 8.59 -6.62 -14.26
N GLY A 196 8.01 -7.63 -13.62
CA GLY A 196 6.56 -7.82 -13.56
C GLY A 196 5.83 -6.62 -12.94
N LEU A 197 6.33 -6.12 -11.79
CA LEU A 197 5.80 -4.92 -11.14
C LEU A 197 5.95 -3.68 -12.02
N ARG A 198 7.11 -3.48 -12.66
CA ARG A 198 7.38 -2.38 -13.59
C ARG A 198 6.45 -2.41 -14.80
N ARG A 199 6.10 -3.58 -15.32
CA ARG A 199 5.10 -3.73 -16.40
C ARG A 199 3.70 -3.38 -15.94
N ILE A 200 3.28 -3.83 -14.75
CA ILE A 200 1.97 -3.46 -14.18
C ILE A 200 1.92 -1.94 -13.95
N ARG A 201 2.99 -1.36 -13.40
CA ARG A 201 3.15 0.08 -13.24
C ARG A 201 3.12 0.81 -14.58
N GLY A 202 3.82 0.33 -15.59
CA GLY A 202 3.85 0.91 -16.93
C GLY A 202 2.47 0.90 -17.60
N ALA A 203 1.75 -0.22 -17.49
CA ALA A 203 0.37 -0.33 -17.95
C ALA A 203 -0.57 0.62 -17.17
N GLY A 204 -0.38 0.73 -15.86
CA GLY A 204 -1.16 1.61 -15.00
C GLY A 204 -0.88 3.09 -15.23
N ALA A 205 0.38 3.46 -15.42
CA ALA A 205 0.80 4.82 -15.74
C ALA A 205 0.30 5.24 -17.13
N ALA A 206 0.30 4.34 -18.12
CA ALA A 206 -0.29 4.63 -19.42
C ALA A 206 -1.80 4.90 -19.32
N ASP A 207 -2.53 4.10 -18.53
CA ASP A 207 -3.96 4.32 -18.28
C ASP A 207 -4.23 5.61 -17.47
N ALA A 208 -3.41 5.89 -16.45
CA ALA A 208 -3.48 7.12 -15.67
C ALA A 208 -3.17 8.37 -16.50
N VAL A 209 -2.20 8.30 -17.42
CA VAL A 209 -1.88 9.38 -18.37
C VAL A 209 -2.99 9.55 -19.44
N LEU A 210 -3.61 8.46 -19.90
CA LEU A 210 -4.78 8.53 -20.78
C LEU A 210 -5.94 9.23 -20.09
N ARG A 211 -6.16 8.93 -18.80
CA ARG A 211 -7.21 9.57 -17.97
C ARG A 211 -6.84 11.00 -17.55
N GLN A 212 -5.55 11.32 -17.41
CA GLN A 212 -5.07 12.71 -17.26
C GLN A 212 -5.46 13.58 -18.46
N ARG A 213 -5.45 13.04 -19.68
CA ARG A 213 -5.95 13.76 -20.87
C ARG A 213 -7.47 13.95 -20.85
N MET A 214 -8.21 13.09 -20.15
CA MET A 214 -9.64 13.27 -19.93
C MET A 214 -9.89 14.33 -18.84
N ASN A 215 -9.12 14.32 -17.75
CA ASN A 215 -9.26 15.24 -16.60
C ASN A 215 -8.96 16.73 -16.88
N SER A 216 -8.37 17.10 -18.01
CA SER A 216 -8.40 18.52 -18.43
C SER A 216 -9.80 19.00 -18.84
N VAL A 217 -10.79 18.10 -18.92
CA VAL A 217 -12.16 18.38 -19.37
C VAL A 217 -13.26 17.70 -18.54
N VAL A 218 -12.96 16.74 -17.64
CA VAL A 218 -14.02 15.97 -16.94
C VAL A 218 -14.88 16.85 -16.05
N THR A 219 -16.03 17.23 -16.59
CA THR A 219 -17.22 17.71 -15.88
C THR A 219 -18.18 16.56 -15.59
N ASP A 220 -17.92 15.35 -16.13
CA ASP A 220 -18.81 14.19 -16.01
C ASP A 220 -18.43 13.30 -14.80
N PRO A 221 -19.28 13.19 -13.77
CA PRO A 221 -19.03 12.31 -12.62
C PRO A 221 -18.89 10.82 -12.99
N VAL A 222 -19.44 10.39 -14.13
CA VAL A 222 -19.35 8.99 -14.59
C VAL A 222 -17.91 8.64 -14.98
N GLU A 223 -17.24 9.51 -15.75
CA GLU A 223 -15.85 9.31 -16.15
C GLU A 223 -14.90 9.31 -14.94
N HIS A 224 -15.18 10.14 -13.92
CA HIS A 224 -14.41 10.14 -12.67
C HIS A 224 -14.57 8.83 -11.88
N MET A 225 -15.78 8.26 -11.82
CA MET A 225 -15.99 6.96 -11.19
C MET A 225 -15.29 5.83 -11.95
N GLU A 226 -15.32 5.86 -13.28
CA GLU A 226 -14.56 4.89 -14.09
C GLU A 226 -13.06 5.05 -13.90
N ALA A 227 -12.58 6.31 -13.78
CA ALA A 227 -11.21 6.68 -13.43
C ALA A 227 -10.76 5.98 -12.14
N MET A 228 -11.55 6.14 -11.08
CA MET A 228 -11.37 5.53 -9.77
C MET A 228 -11.36 4.00 -9.82
N ARG A 229 -12.32 3.36 -10.51
CA ARG A 229 -12.42 1.90 -10.58
C ARG A 229 -11.22 1.23 -11.24
N ALA A 230 -10.62 1.84 -12.28
CA ALA A 230 -9.42 1.23 -12.86
C ALA A 230 -8.17 1.51 -12.04
N ALA A 231 -8.05 2.69 -11.42
CA ALA A 231 -6.98 2.97 -10.46
C ALA A 231 -7.01 1.95 -9.31
N GLU A 232 -8.21 1.66 -8.77
CA GLU A 232 -8.46 0.60 -7.80
C GLU A 232 -8.03 -0.78 -8.32
N LYS A 233 -8.45 -1.16 -9.53
CA LYS A 233 -8.08 -2.46 -10.12
C LYS A 233 -6.57 -2.60 -10.31
N ILE A 234 -5.89 -1.54 -10.71
CA ILE A 234 -4.42 -1.50 -10.86
C ILE A 234 -3.76 -1.62 -9.50
N ALA A 235 -4.22 -0.85 -8.51
CA ALA A 235 -3.69 -0.89 -7.15
C ALA A 235 -3.86 -2.27 -6.51
N CYS A 236 -5.03 -2.90 -6.63
CA CYS A 236 -5.27 -4.26 -6.14
C CYS A 236 -4.34 -5.27 -6.82
N LYS A 237 -4.14 -5.16 -8.14
CA LYS A 237 -3.19 -6.03 -8.88
C LYS A 237 -1.75 -5.82 -8.42
N LEU A 238 -1.32 -4.58 -8.24
CA LEU A 238 0.01 -4.24 -7.72
C LEU A 238 0.20 -4.80 -6.30
N CYS A 239 -0.78 -4.61 -5.42
CA CYS A 239 -0.74 -5.11 -4.04
C CYS A 239 -0.69 -6.62 -3.99
N ASN A 240 -1.51 -7.32 -4.78
CA ASN A 240 -1.47 -8.79 -4.84
C ASN A 240 -0.14 -9.29 -5.41
N ALA A 241 0.38 -8.69 -6.47
CA ALA A 241 1.67 -9.05 -7.03
C ALA A 241 2.81 -8.83 -6.03
N ALA A 242 2.76 -7.74 -5.26
CA ALA A 242 3.75 -7.45 -4.23
C ALA A 242 3.65 -8.38 -3.04
N ILE A 243 2.44 -8.69 -2.56
CA ILE A 243 2.22 -9.67 -1.50
C ILE A 243 2.84 -11.01 -1.90
N GLU A 244 2.51 -11.52 -3.08
CA GLU A 244 3.02 -12.81 -3.54
C GLU A 244 4.53 -12.77 -3.80
N GLY A 245 5.04 -11.69 -4.39
CA GLY A 245 6.48 -11.49 -4.61
C GLY A 245 7.28 -11.43 -3.31
N LEU A 246 6.82 -10.65 -2.33
CA LEU A 246 7.48 -10.49 -1.03
C LEU A 246 7.36 -11.74 -0.16
N LYS A 247 6.20 -12.42 -0.17
CA LYS A 247 6.04 -13.74 0.48
C LYS A 247 7.03 -14.75 -0.08
N LEU A 248 7.08 -14.88 -1.41
CA LEU A 248 8.00 -15.79 -2.07
C LEU A 248 9.44 -15.44 -1.71
N PHE A 249 9.82 -14.16 -1.84
CA PHE A 249 11.17 -13.69 -1.51
C PHE A 249 11.54 -13.98 -0.05
N TRP A 250 10.65 -13.74 0.91
CA TRP A 250 10.92 -14.00 2.32
C TRP A 250 11.06 -15.49 2.63
N GLN A 251 10.17 -16.32 2.08
CA GLN A 251 10.27 -17.78 2.20
C GLN A 251 11.59 -18.29 1.63
N LEU A 252 12.03 -17.75 0.49
CA LEU A 252 13.31 -18.07 -0.13
C LEU A 252 14.50 -17.57 0.69
N GLY A 253 14.43 -16.34 1.20
CA GLY A 253 15.45 -15.74 2.06
C GLY A 253 15.77 -16.64 3.25
N SER A 254 14.75 -17.23 3.88
CA SER A 254 14.93 -18.14 5.01
C SER A 254 15.78 -19.38 4.67
N ILE A 255 15.71 -19.87 3.43
CA ILE A 255 16.50 -20.99 2.92
C ILE A 255 17.96 -20.53 2.74
N PHE A 256 18.16 -19.35 2.15
CA PHE A 256 19.48 -18.83 1.83
C PHE A 256 20.27 -18.34 3.04
N THR A 257 19.59 -17.89 4.09
CA THR A 257 20.21 -17.44 5.35
C THR A 257 20.60 -18.60 6.28
N SER A 258 20.42 -19.85 5.85
CA SER A 258 20.92 -21.01 6.59
C SER A 258 22.35 -21.37 6.18
N GLY A 259 23.21 -21.69 7.17
CA GLY A 259 24.57 -22.21 6.95
C GLY A 259 25.73 -21.24 7.25
N PRO A 260 26.99 -21.65 6.99
CA PRO A 260 28.19 -20.93 7.42
C PRO A 260 28.43 -19.59 6.70
N MET A 261 27.73 -19.33 5.60
CA MET A 261 27.77 -18.06 4.85
C MET A 261 26.54 -17.18 5.10
N ALA A 262 25.75 -17.48 6.13
CA ALA A 262 24.49 -16.82 6.42
C ALA A 262 24.60 -15.29 6.51
N GLU A 263 25.64 -14.77 7.16
CA GLU A 263 25.79 -13.33 7.43
C GLU A 263 25.97 -12.52 6.14
N LYS A 264 26.90 -12.91 5.26
CA LYS A 264 27.08 -12.27 3.94
C LYS A 264 25.84 -12.37 3.05
N ARG A 265 25.14 -13.51 3.10
CA ARG A 265 23.90 -13.71 2.35
C ARG A 265 22.78 -12.85 2.92
N TYR A 266 22.73 -12.68 4.24
CA TYR A 266 21.72 -11.86 4.91
C TYR A 266 21.79 -10.41 4.45
N ASP A 267 22.98 -9.81 4.36
CA ASP A 267 23.14 -8.45 3.85
C ASP A 267 22.66 -8.30 2.40
N SER A 268 22.96 -9.30 1.56
CA SER A 268 22.54 -9.31 0.16
C SER A 268 21.01 -9.46 0.04
N VAL A 269 20.41 -10.38 0.81
CA VAL A 269 18.96 -10.57 0.88
C VAL A 269 18.27 -9.31 1.42
N HIS A 270 18.87 -8.64 2.40
CA HIS A 270 18.36 -7.40 2.96
C HIS A 270 18.37 -6.27 1.93
N LEU A 271 19.48 -6.06 1.22
CA LEU A 271 19.58 -5.03 0.18
C LEU A 271 18.51 -5.23 -0.90
N LEU A 272 18.34 -6.49 -1.31
CA LEU A 272 17.36 -6.90 -2.29
C LEU A 272 15.92 -6.70 -1.83
N MET A 273 15.61 -7.04 -0.58
CA MET A 273 14.31 -6.75 0.01
C MET A 273 14.01 -5.24 -0.04
N THR A 274 14.98 -4.40 0.36
CA THR A 274 14.84 -2.95 0.34
C THR A 274 14.55 -2.43 -1.07
N GLU A 275 15.21 -2.97 -2.10
CA GLU A 275 14.98 -2.59 -3.50
C GLU A 275 13.57 -2.97 -3.98
N ILE A 276 13.10 -4.19 -3.69
CA ILE A 276 11.73 -4.61 -4.02
C ILE A 276 10.71 -3.72 -3.32
N VAL A 277 10.89 -3.48 -2.02
CA VAL A 277 10.01 -2.61 -1.23
C VAL A 277 10.02 -1.19 -1.79
N SER A 278 11.17 -0.68 -2.25
CA SER A 278 11.29 0.64 -2.87
C SER A 278 10.51 0.72 -4.18
N GLU A 279 10.75 -0.21 -5.12
CA GLU A 279 10.07 -0.24 -6.42
C GLU A 279 8.55 -0.41 -6.28
N TYR A 280 8.13 -1.22 -5.31
CA TYR A 280 6.71 -1.38 -4.99
C TYR A 280 6.12 -0.09 -4.40
N SER A 281 6.81 0.53 -3.43
CA SER A 281 6.41 1.79 -2.80
C SER A 281 6.27 2.91 -3.84
N GLU A 282 7.23 3.03 -4.76
CA GLU A 282 7.16 3.96 -5.88
C GLU A 282 6.04 3.62 -6.86
N GLY A 283 5.80 2.34 -7.13
CA GLY A 283 4.69 1.87 -7.96
C GLY A 283 3.32 2.26 -7.40
N ILE A 284 3.11 2.09 -6.09
CA ILE A 284 1.90 2.55 -5.42
C ILE A 284 1.79 4.07 -5.47
N ARG A 285 2.84 4.81 -5.08
CA ARG A 285 2.81 6.28 -5.12
C ARG A 285 2.49 6.81 -6.51
N ALA A 286 3.13 6.27 -7.54
CA ALA A 286 2.88 6.69 -8.93
C ALA A 286 1.43 6.41 -9.38
N SER A 287 0.81 5.34 -8.87
CA SER A 287 -0.53 4.92 -9.28
C SER A 287 -1.65 5.60 -8.47
N LEU A 288 -1.46 5.76 -7.16
CA LEU A 288 -2.48 6.24 -6.22
C LEU A 288 -2.27 7.68 -5.76
N LEU A 289 -1.01 8.14 -5.69
CA LEU A 289 -0.62 9.43 -5.12
C LEU A 289 0.20 10.27 -6.10
N PRO A 290 -0.31 10.52 -7.31
CA PRO A 290 0.52 11.15 -8.31
C PRO A 290 0.77 12.63 -7.94
N GLN A 291 2.02 12.95 -7.59
CA GLN A 291 2.45 14.27 -7.06
C GLN A 291 2.18 15.47 -7.96
N ARG A 292 1.85 15.25 -9.24
CA ARG A 292 1.65 16.30 -10.24
C ARG A 292 0.19 16.74 -10.42
N PHE A 293 -0.74 16.19 -9.64
CA PHE A 293 -2.16 16.47 -9.83
C PHE A 293 -2.67 17.42 -8.75
N THR A 294 -3.14 18.59 -9.19
CA THR A 294 -3.94 19.52 -8.37
C THR A 294 -5.38 19.04 -8.18
N GLY A 295 -5.76 17.92 -8.83
CA GLY A 295 -7.08 17.30 -8.75
C GLY A 295 -7.30 16.40 -7.53
N ALA A 296 -8.52 15.87 -7.40
CA ALA A 296 -8.85 14.91 -6.35
C ALA A 296 -7.98 13.65 -6.46
N PRO A 297 -7.39 13.16 -5.36
CA PRO A 297 -6.59 11.94 -5.37
C PRO A 297 -7.42 10.72 -5.80
N LEU A 298 -6.82 9.81 -6.56
CA LEU A 298 -7.48 8.59 -7.07
C LEU A 298 -7.37 7.43 -6.07
N VAL A 299 -7.65 7.68 -4.80
CA VAL A 299 -7.54 6.66 -3.74
C VAL A 299 -8.94 6.18 -3.36
N SER A 300 -9.29 4.97 -3.78
CA SER A 300 -10.50 4.29 -3.30
C SER A 300 -10.24 3.59 -1.96
N ARG A 301 -11.32 3.19 -1.29
CA ARG A 301 -11.26 2.43 -0.03
C ARG A 301 -10.52 1.11 -0.23
N GLU A 302 -10.86 0.41 -1.30
CA GLU A 302 -10.32 -0.90 -1.65
C GLU A 302 -8.83 -0.81 -1.98
N ALA A 303 -8.40 0.27 -2.65
CA ALA A 303 -6.99 0.52 -2.91
C ALA A 303 -6.19 0.79 -1.61
N ALA A 304 -6.76 1.58 -0.69
CA ALA A 304 -6.17 1.79 0.63
C ALA A 304 -6.11 0.49 1.44
N LEU A 305 -7.18 -0.32 1.42
CA LEU A 305 -7.24 -1.61 2.12
C LEU A 305 -6.23 -2.60 1.55
N ALA A 306 -6.11 -2.69 0.23
CA ALA A 306 -5.13 -3.54 -0.42
C ALA A 306 -3.70 -3.14 -0.04
N THR A 307 -3.42 -1.83 0.05
CA THR A 307 -2.11 -1.31 0.47
C THR A 307 -1.82 -1.66 1.94
N MET A 308 -2.79 -1.48 2.83
CA MET A 308 -2.69 -1.86 4.24
C MET A 308 -2.54 -3.38 4.43
N GLN A 309 -3.24 -4.18 3.63
CA GLN A 309 -3.13 -5.64 3.65
C GLN A 309 -1.72 -6.10 3.31
N VAL A 310 -1.01 -5.42 2.41
CA VAL A 310 0.40 -5.73 2.14
C VAL A 310 1.22 -5.50 3.39
N HIS A 311 1.05 -4.35 4.04
CA HIS A 311 1.77 -4.00 5.27
C HIS A 311 1.53 -5.05 6.38
N TRP A 312 0.28 -5.38 6.71
CA TRP A 312 -0.01 -6.39 7.74
C TRP A 312 0.49 -7.79 7.37
N THR A 313 0.43 -8.14 6.09
CA THR A 313 0.95 -9.43 5.64
C THR A 313 2.46 -9.50 5.88
N MET A 314 3.19 -8.41 5.61
CA MET A 314 4.62 -8.33 5.88
C MET A 314 4.94 -8.35 7.39
N GLU A 315 4.14 -7.67 8.19
CA GLU A 315 4.24 -7.71 9.65
C GLU A 315 4.00 -9.12 10.21
N ARG A 316 2.98 -9.83 9.69
CA ARG A 316 2.68 -11.23 10.06
C ARG A 316 3.83 -12.18 9.69
N LEU A 317 4.57 -11.88 8.63
CA LEU A 317 5.78 -12.60 8.24
C LEU A 317 7.00 -12.28 9.12
N ARG A 318 6.85 -11.34 10.08
CA ARG A 318 7.89 -10.86 11.00
C ARG A 318 9.09 -10.23 10.28
N ILE A 319 8.84 -9.56 9.16
CA ILE A 319 9.88 -8.78 8.48
C ILE A 319 10.26 -7.59 9.39
N PRO A 320 11.56 -7.32 9.64
CA PRO A 320 11.98 -6.23 10.49
C PRO A 320 11.41 -4.87 10.06
N ALA A 321 10.93 -4.06 11.01
CA ALA A 321 10.34 -2.76 10.74
C ALA A 321 11.29 -1.80 9.97
N THR A 322 12.61 -1.96 10.14
CA THR A 322 13.63 -1.21 9.40
C THR A 322 13.57 -1.43 7.89
N GLN A 323 13.17 -2.62 7.45
CA GLN A 323 12.99 -2.96 6.03
C GLN A 323 11.64 -2.50 5.49
N LEU A 324 10.63 -2.41 6.36
CA LEU A 324 9.27 -2.01 5.99
C LEU A 324 9.05 -0.50 6.03
N GLY A 325 10.01 0.30 6.50
CA GLY A 325 9.84 1.74 6.71
C GLY A 325 9.24 2.49 5.51
N MET A 326 9.69 2.20 4.28
CA MET A 326 9.12 2.82 3.07
C MET A 326 7.69 2.36 2.80
N LEU A 327 7.40 1.06 2.98
CA LEU A 327 6.05 0.52 2.82
C LEU A 327 5.08 1.11 3.85
N CYS A 328 5.50 1.23 5.11
CA CYS A 328 4.73 1.86 6.17
C CYS A 328 4.43 3.33 5.83
N ALA A 329 5.44 4.06 5.32
CA ALA A 329 5.28 5.45 4.92
C ALA A 329 4.27 5.59 3.77
N VAL A 330 4.34 4.74 2.74
CA VAL A 330 3.38 4.75 1.62
C VAL A 330 1.98 4.35 2.08
N ALA A 331 1.85 3.30 2.89
CA ALA A 331 0.55 2.88 3.42
C ALA A 331 -0.10 4.00 4.25
N SER A 332 0.68 4.70 5.06
CA SER A 332 0.23 5.87 5.82
C SER A 332 -0.18 7.02 4.89
N GLU A 333 0.63 7.34 3.88
CA GLU A 333 0.36 8.40 2.91
C GLU A 333 -0.93 8.14 2.10
N VAL A 334 -1.13 6.88 1.66
CA VAL A 334 -2.35 6.44 0.96
C VAL A 334 -3.56 6.54 1.88
N THR A 335 -3.45 6.06 3.12
CA THR A 335 -4.54 6.10 4.11
C THR A 335 -4.91 7.53 4.47
N GLU A 336 -3.93 8.39 4.74
CA GLU A 336 -4.13 9.80 5.02
C GLU A 336 -4.79 10.53 3.83
N THR A 337 -4.38 10.18 2.61
CA THR A 337 -4.96 10.75 1.40
C THR A 337 -6.41 10.30 1.18
N TYR A 338 -6.71 9.02 1.40
CA TYR A 338 -8.07 8.49 1.39
C TYR A 338 -8.95 9.21 2.42
N VAL A 339 -8.48 9.31 3.66
CA VAL A 339 -9.19 10.00 4.75
C VAL A 339 -9.45 11.44 4.38
N ARG A 340 -8.44 12.18 3.93
CA ARG A 340 -8.59 13.57 3.48
C ARG A 340 -9.62 13.70 2.34
N HIS A 341 -9.63 12.76 1.42
CA HIS A 341 -10.59 12.74 0.32
C HIS A 341 -12.02 12.47 0.83
N ALA A 342 -12.20 11.47 1.70
CA ALA A 342 -13.47 11.17 2.33
C ALA A 342 -14.01 12.40 3.07
N LEU A 343 -13.18 13.05 3.90
CA LEU A 343 -13.54 14.26 4.63
C LEU A 343 -13.91 15.45 3.72
N ARG A 344 -13.21 15.61 2.59
CA ARG A 344 -13.60 16.60 1.56
C ARG A 344 -14.96 16.26 0.94
N GLY A 345 -15.21 14.98 0.64
CA GLY A 345 -16.50 14.48 0.19
C GLY A 345 -17.61 14.84 1.17
N MET A 346 -17.39 14.58 2.46
CA MET A 346 -18.34 14.93 3.52
C MET A 346 -18.56 16.44 3.62
N THR A 347 -17.50 17.23 3.51
CA THR A 347 -17.58 18.69 3.51
C THR A 347 -18.39 19.20 2.32
N ASN A 348 -18.25 18.57 1.15
CA ASN A 348 -19.04 18.89 -0.04
C ASN A 348 -20.50 18.48 0.12
N VAL A 349 -20.79 17.30 0.68
CA VAL A 349 -22.15 16.87 1.00
C VAL A 349 -22.80 17.84 1.98
N ALA A 350 -22.11 18.21 3.06
CA ALA A 350 -22.60 19.23 4.00
C ALA A 350 -22.87 20.57 3.31
N ARG A 351 -22.02 20.97 2.35
CA ARG A 351 -22.23 22.18 1.54
C ARG A 351 -23.48 22.07 0.67
N GLU A 352 -23.69 20.95 0.00
CA GLU A 352 -24.88 20.71 -0.83
C GLU A 352 -26.15 20.65 0.00
N LEU A 353 -26.11 19.99 1.17
CA LEU A 353 -27.22 19.95 2.11
C LEU A 353 -27.60 21.34 2.62
N ALA A 354 -26.61 22.21 2.86
CA ALA A 354 -26.88 23.61 3.24
C ALA A 354 -27.44 24.46 2.08
N GLY A 355 -27.24 24.04 0.83
CA GLY A 355 -27.85 24.68 -0.34
C GLY A 355 -29.32 24.32 -0.57
N ARG A 356 -29.84 23.28 0.10
CA ARG A 356 -31.23 22.84 -0.04
C ARG A 356 -32.21 23.85 0.58
N PRO A 357 -33.44 23.93 0.07
CA PRO A 357 -34.46 24.82 0.62
C PRO A 357 -34.76 24.51 2.09
N ALA A 358 -35.09 25.56 2.84
CA ALA A 358 -35.28 25.60 4.29
C ALA A 358 -36.38 24.68 4.87
N GLU A 359 -37.06 23.90 4.05
CA GLU A 359 -38.13 22.98 4.47
C GLU A 359 -37.57 21.61 4.90
N ASP A 360 -36.35 21.25 4.44
CA ASP A 360 -35.70 19.97 4.74
C ASP A 360 -34.62 20.06 5.83
N THR A 361 -34.49 21.20 6.51
CA THR A 361 -33.33 21.48 7.39
C THR A 361 -33.32 20.67 8.67
N ALA A 362 -34.46 20.12 9.07
CA ALA A 362 -34.57 19.23 10.23
C ALA A 362 -33.78 17.93 10.05
N THR A 363 -33.55 17.47 8.82
CA THR A 363 -32.81 16.23 8.53
C THR A 363 -31.31 16.44 8.34
N ILE A 364 -30.82 17.69 8.27
CA ILE A 364 -29.41 17.97 7.99
C ILE A 364 -28.49 17.36 9.07
N PRO A 365 -28.77 17.51 10.39
CA PRO A 365 -27.92 16.89 11.42
C PRO A 365 -27.90 15.36 11.32
N GLU A 366 -29.05 14.73 11.06
CA GLU A 366 -29.16 13.27 10.90
C GLU A 366 -28.38 12.79 9.67
N GLN A 367 -28.47 13.51 8.55
CA GLN A 367 -27.74 13.19 7.33
C GLN A 367 -26.22 13.38 7.51
N ILE A 368 -25.78 14.42 8.22
CA ILE A 368 -24.36 14.61 8.54
C ILE A 368 -23.88 13.46 9.44
N THR A 369 -24.63 13.12 10.50
CA THR A 369 -24.29 11.99 11.38
C THR A 369 -24.21 10.68 10.61
N LEU A 370 -25.16 10.41 9.70
CA LEU A 370 -25.17 9.23 8.85
C LEU A 370 -23.92 9.18 7.95
N VAL A 371 -23.61 10.29 7.28
CA VAL A 371 -22.42 10.39 6.41
C VAL A 371 -21.13 10.20 7.21
N VAL A 372 -21.07 10.71 8.45
CA VAL A 372 -19.93 10.48 9.36
C VAL A 372 -19.83 9.02 9.78
N SER A 373 -20.95 8.40 10.16
CA SER A 373 -21.01 6.99 10.52
C SER A 373 -20.58 6.09 9.35
N GLU A 374 -21.11 6.31 8.15
CA GLU A 374 -20.73 5.56 6.94
C GLU A 374 -19.24 5.75 6.63
N THR A 375 -18.72 6.98 6.76
CA THR A 375 -17.30 7.24 6.52
C THR A 375 -16.41 6.56 7.56
N LEU A 376 -16.78 6.60 8.84
CA LEU A 376 -16.05 5.91 9.91
C LEU A 376 -16.11 4.38 9.74
N SER A 377 -17.26 3.81 9.35
CA SER A 377 -17.35 2.39 8.99
C SER A 377 -16.51 2.05 7.75
N SER A 378 -16.35 2.99 6.82
CA SER A 378 -15.47 2.79 5.66
C SER A 378 -14.00 2.78 6.05
N LEU A 379 -13.65 3.50 7.14
CA LEU A 379 -12.31 3.53 7.74
C LEU A 379 -12.07 2.36 8.68
N GLU A 380 -13.12 1.69 9.13
CA GLU A 380 -13.02 0.45 9.88
C GLU A 380 -12.25 -0.59 9.06
N GLY A 381 -11.23 -1.16 9.68
CA GLY A 381 -10.25 -2.02 9.03
C GLY A 381 -9.02 -1.27 8.51
N LEU A 382 -9.14 -0.08 7.90
CA LEU A 382 -7.98 0.63 7.34
C LEU A 382 -6.97 1.09 8.40
N VAL A 383 -7.48 1.49 9.56
CA VAL A 383 -6.69 2.12 10.62
C VAL A 383 -6.61 1.17 11.80
N SER A 384 -5.46 0.50 11.95
CA SER A 384 -5.15 -0.22 13.20
C SER A 384 -5.00 0.80 14.33
N PRO A 385 -5.55 0.59 15.54
CA PRO A 385 -5.47 1.54 16.65
C PRO A 385 -4.03 1.93 17.03
N ASP A 386 -3.05 1.08 16.73
CA ASP A 386 -1.63 1.31 17.01
C ASP A 386 -0.87 2.02 15.87
N SER A 387 -1.53 2.30 14.74
CA SER A 387 -0.87 2.92 13.58
C SER A 387 -0.54 4.40 13.86
N PRO A 388 0.66 4.90 13.47
CA PRO A 388 0.99 6.31 13.61
C PRO A 388 0.05 7.24 12.81
N SER A 389 -0.63 6.71 11.80
CA SER A 389 -1.62 7.45 11.01
C SER A 389 -2.94 7.70 11.76
N VAL A 390 -3.24 6.94 12.82
CA VAL A 390 -4.50 7.06 13.59
C VAL A 390 -4.68 8.47 14.13
N GLY A 391 -3.60 9.09 14.63
CA GLY A 391 -3.64 10.44 15.17
C GLY A 391 -4.15 11.47 14.15
N SER A 392 -3.62 11.43 12.93
CA SER A 392 -4.05 12.31 11.84
C SER A 392 -5.50 12.04 11.42
N VAL A 393 -5.92 10.77 11.37
CA VAL A 393 -7.31 10.40 11.05
C VAL A 393 -8.27 10.90 12.13
N ARG A 394 -7.93 10.67 13.40
CA ARG A 394 -8.68 11.19 14.55
C ARG A 394 -8.79 12.71 14.44
N GLU A 395 -7.68 13.44 14.38
CA GLU A 395 -7.70 14.90 14.27
C GLU A 395 -8.61 15.39 13.13
N ALA A 396 -8.50 14.76 11.96
CA ALA A 396 -9.27 15.17 10.79
C ALA A 396 -10.78 14.85 10.92
N CYS A 397 -11.17 13.72 11.50
CA CYS A 397 -12.56 13.41 11.86
C CYS A 397 -13.11 14.38 12.91
N ILE A 398 -12.29 14.77 13.90
CA ILE A 398 -12.69 15.72 14.95
C ILE A 398 -12.86 17.14 14.41
N GLN A 399 -12.02 17.56 13.48
CA GLN A 399 -12.13 18.88 12.85
C GLN A 399 -13.24 18.98 11.80
N LEU A 400 -13.79 17.84 11.37
CA LEU A 400 -14.79 17.81 10.30
C LEU A 400 -16.06 18.60 10.60
N PRO A 401 -16.71 18.51 11.79
CA PRO A 401 -17.89 19.33 12.10
C PRO A 401 -17.61 20.83 12.00
N ALA A 402 -16.43 21.27 12.42
CA ALA A 402 -16.00 22.67 12.29
C ALA A 402 -15.76 23.07 10.83
N ALA A 403 -15.15 22.20 10.02
CA ALA A 403 -14.96 22.43 8.59
C ALA A 403 -16.29 22.45 7.81
N ALA A 404 -17.24 21.61 8.19
CA ALA A 404 -18.59 21.59 7.66
C ALA A 404 -19.32 22.90 7.99
N ALA A 405 -19.33 23.34 9.26
CA ALA A 405 -19.93 24.61 9.67
C ALA A 405 -19.37 25.80 8.86
N ARG A 406 -18.05 25.91 8.73
CA ARG A 406 -17.38 26.92 7.89
C ARG A 406 -17.78 26.84 6.42
N SER A 407 -17.88 25.63 5.87
CA SER A 407 -18.24 25.44 4.46
C SER A 407 -19.69 25.77 4.19
N MET A 408 -20.59 25.46 5.12
CA MET A 408 -21.98 25.87 5.04
C MET A 408 -22.07 27.40 5.10
N TRP A 409 -21.30 28.04 5.99
CA TRP A 409 -21.24 29.50 6.09
C TRP A 409 -20.80 30.13 4.77
N LEU A 410 -19.72 29.62 4.18
CA LEU A 410 -19.24 30.06 2.87
C LEU A 410 -20.23 29.77 1.74
N ALA A 411 -21.09 28.76 1.84
CA ALA A 411 -22.12 28.51 0.83
C ALA A 411 -23.32 29.45 0.96
N LEU A 412 -23.71 29.79 2.19
CA LEU A 412 -24.79 30.74 2.43
C LEU A 412 -24.36 32.20 2.20
N PHE A 413 -23.08 32.52 2.42
CA PHE A 413 -22.58 33.90 2.44
C PHE A 413 -21.39 34.17 1.49
N GLY A 414 -20.83 33.17 0.82
CA GLY A 414 -19.81 33.31 -0.23
C GLY A 414 -20.40 32.91 -1.58
N THR A 415 -20.08 33.51 -2.72
CA THR A 415 -19.02 34.43 -3.13
C THR A 415 -19.69 35.64 -3.81
N SER A 416 -19.04 36.81 -3.84
CA SER A 416 -19.48 38.06 -4.51
C SER A 416 -20.51 38.97 -3.80
N ASP A 417 -21.68 38.49 -3.38
CA ASP A 417 -22.79 39.45 -3.17
C ASP A 417 -22.89 40.06 -1.75
N VAL A 418 -22.33 39.42 -0.73
CA VAL A 418 -22.35 39.93 0.64
C VAL A 418 -21.41 41.13 0.82
N CYS A 419 -20.31 41.20 0.07
CA CYS A 419 -19.41 42.35 0.10
C CYS A 419 -19.94 43.55 -0.71
N ARG A 420 -20.98 43.38 -1.53
CA ARG A 420 -21.54 44.45 -2.36
C ARG A 420 -22.72 45.21 -1.73
N GLY A 421 -23.08 44.90 -0.48
CA GLY A 421 -24.11 45.67 0.26
C GLY A 421 -25.52 45.58 -0.33
N HIS A 422 -25.76 44.67 -1.29
CA HIS A 422 -27.04 44.48 -1.98
C HIS A 422 -27.60 43.07 -1.76
N LEU A 423 -27.43 42.50 -0.57
CA LEU A 423 -28.34 41.45 -0.13
C LEU A 423 -29.73 42.08 -0.07
N GLU A 424 -30.64 41.65 -0.96
CA GLU A 424 -32.05 42.00 -0.84
C GLU A 424 -32.50 41.65 0.59
N TYR A 425 -32.81 42.69 1.36
CA TYR A 425 -33.25 42.60 2.74
C TYR A 425 -34.63 41.94 2.77
N GLY A 426 -34.66 40.61 2.76
CA GLY A 426 -35.88 39.83 2.81
C GLY A 426 -35.87 38.77 3.93
N ALA A 427 -37.07 38.39 4.39
CA ALA A 427 -37.29 37.34 5.40
C ALA A 427 -36.59 36.00 5.08
N SER A 428 -36.28 35.75 3.80
CA SER A 428 -35.49 34.60 3.34
C SER A 428 -34.07 34.57 3.93
N SER A 429 -33.43 35.72 4.08
CA SER A 429 -32.06 35.83 4.63
C SER A 429 -32.04 35.59 6.15
N ALA A 430 -32.97 36.19 6.89
CA ALA A 430 -33.15 35.92 8.33
C ALA A 430 -33.38 34.43 8.61
N ARG A 431 -34.26 33.81 7.81
CA ARG A 431 -34.55 32.36 7.87
C ARG A 431 -33.28 31.52 7.67
N LYS A 432 -32.50 31.81 6.63
CA LYS A 432 -31.23 31.10 6.35
C LYS A 432 -30.21 31.24 7.48
N ILE A 433 -30.06 32.44 8.05
CA ILE A 433 -29.12 32.69 9.16
C ILE A 433 -29.57 31.93 10.42
N ALA A 434 -30.88 31.94 10.73
CA ALA A 434 -31.41 31.26 11.90
C ALA A 434 -31.26 29.73 11.80
N ILE A 435 -31.46 29.18 10.59
CA ILE A 435 -31.19 27.77 10.28
C ILE A 435 -29.70 27.44 10.45
N MET A 436 -28.80 28.31 9.98
CA MET A 436 -27.36 28.13 10.19
C MET A 436 -27.00 28.06 11.67
N ALA A 437 -27.50 28.98 12.49
CA ALA A 437 -27.27 28.96 13.95
C ALA A 437 -27.78 27.66 14.58
N SER A 438 -28.97 27.20 14.17
CA SER A 438 -29.53 25.90 14.58
C SER A 438 -28.63 24.73 14.18
N CYS A 439 -28.13 24.69 12.93
CA CYS A 439 -27.23 23.64 12.47
C CYS A 439 -25.90 23.63 13.26
N CYS A 440 -25.29 24.79 13.53
CA CYS A 440 -24.08 24.86 14.36
C CYS A 440 -24.34 24.34 15.78
N TYR A 441 -25.49 24.67 16.36
CA TYR A 441 -25.88 24.14 17.66
C TYR A 441 -26.00 22.60 17.66
N PHE A 442 -26.66 22.02 16.65
CA PHE A 442 -26.76 20.56 16.51
C PHE A 442 -25.42 19.88 16.27
N LEU A 443 -24.57 20.46 15.40
CA LEU A 443 -23.21 19.99 15.19
C LEU A 443 -22.43 19.93 16.51
N ARG A 444 -22.55 20.98 17.33
CA ARG A 444 -21.84 21.08 18.61
C ARG A 444 -22.38 20.12 19.69
N THR A 445 -23.70 19.99 19.80
CA THR A 445 -24.33 19.30 20.93
C THR A 445 -24.65 17.83 20.67
N GLN A 446 -24.82 17.43 19.42
CA GLN A 446 -25.18 16.05 19.05
C GLN A 446 -24.11 15.39 18.21
N VAL A 447 -23.64 16.06 17.13
CA VAL A 447 -22.70 15.44 16.19
C VAL A 447 -21.32 15.27 16.80
N ILE A 448 -20.72 16.31 17.39
CA ILE A 448 -19.37 16.20 18.00
C ILE A 448 -19.31 15.09 19.07
N PRO A 449 -20.26 14.99 20.03
CA PRO A 449 -20.30 13.86 20.96
C PRO A 449 -20.51 12.50 20.27
N GLY A 450 -21.41 12.40 19.29
CA GLY A 450 -21.61 11.15 18.56
C GLY A 450 -20.37 10.71 17.77
N VAL A 451 -19.63 11.66 17.19
CA VAL A 451 -18.35 11.40 16.52
C VAL A 451 -17.29 10.92 17.51
N ARG A 452 -17.28 11.46 18.73
CA ARG A 452 -16.40 10.96 19.80
C ARG A 452 -16.71 9.49 20.08
N ASP A 453 -17.98 9.14 20.27
CA ASP A 453 -18.38 7.77 20.60
C ASP A 453 -18.00 6.82 19.47
N LEU A 454 -18.25 7.20 18.22
CA LEU A 454 -17.86 6.42 17.04
C LEU A 454 -16.33 6.28 16.91
N ILE A 455 -15.55 7.34 17.17
CA ILE A 455 -14.08 7.26 17.15
C ILE A 455 -13.58 6.32 18.25
N VAL A 456 -14.14 6.39 19.47
CA VAL A 456 -13.76 5.52 20.57
C VAL A 456 -14.10 4.06 20.26
N GLU A 457 -15.26 3.82 19.65
CA GLU A 457 -15.72 2.50 19.22
C GLU A 457 -14.81 1.89 18.14
N HIS A 458 -14.47 2.65 17.09
CA HIS A 458 -13.78 2.11 15.90
C HIS A 458 -12.26 2.25 15.96
N LEU A 459 -11.73 3.26 16.66
CA LEU A 459 -10.30 3.59 16.70
C LEU A 459 -9.69 3.46 18.10
N GLY A 460 -10.47 3.15 19.13
CA GLY A 460 -9.98 2.94 20.51
C GLY A 460 -9.90 4.21 21.37
N SER A 461 -9.67 4.01 22.68
CA SER A 461 -9.77 5.06 23.69
C SER A 461 -8.47 5.84 23.91
N GLU A 462 -8.34 6.98 23.25
CA GLU A 462 -7.42 8.04 23.66
C GLU A 462 -8.18 9.21 24.31
N ASP A 463 -7.47 10.04 25.07
CA ASP A 463 -8.02 11.27 25.63
C ASP A 463 -8.19 12.32 24.52
N LEU A 464 -9.32 12.24 23.81
CA LEU A 464 -9.69 13.14 22.73
C LEU A 464 -10.34 14.45 23.24
N SER A 465 -10.40 14.63 24.56
CA SER A 465 -11.19 15.71 25.19
C SER A 465 -10.73 17.09 24.73
N SER A 466 -9.41 17.32 24.60
CA SER A 466 -8.86 18.61 24.19
C SER A 466 -9.19 18.98 22.74
N LEU A 467 -9.10 18.03 21.81
CA LEU A 467 -9.45 18.20 20.40
C LEU A 467 -10.97 18.37 20.22
N MET A 468 -11.77 17.60 20.96
CA MET A 468 -13.23 17.74 21.02
C MET A 468 -13.65 19.14 21.47
N GLU A 469 -13.06 19.62 22.56
CA GLU A 469 -13.31 20.97 23.07
C GLU A 469 -12.87 22.05 22.08
N GLN A 470 -11.77 21.85 21.36
CA GLN A 470 -11.33 22.78 20.32
C GLN A 470 -12.31 22.83 19.14
N SER A 471 -12.77 21.68 18.66
CA SER A 471 -13.76 21.59 17.59
C SER A 471 -15.10 22.20 18.02
N ALA A 472 -15.57 21.90 19.23
CA ALA A 472 -16.79 22.46 19.80
C ALA A 472 -16.70 23.98 19.98
N ARG A 473 -15.54 24.52 20.38
CA ARG A 473 -15.27 25.96 20.43
C ARG A 473 -15.32 26.60 19.04
N SER A 474 -14.67 25.99 18.04
CA SER A 474 -14.69 26.50 16.67
C SER A 474 -16.10 26.53 16.08
N VAL A 475 -16.92 25.48 16.29
CA VAL A 475 -18.34 25.48 15.89
C VAL A 475 -19.15 26.53 16.65
N ARG A 476 -18.84 26.75 17.95
CA ARG A 476 -19.51 27.78 18.76
C ARG A 476 -19.19 29.20 18.28
N GLU A 477 -17.98 29.47 17.81
CA GLU A 477 -17.62 30.76 17.22
C GLU A 477 -18.45 31.04 15.96
N GLU A 478 -18.62 30.06 15.08
CA GLU A 478 -19.49 30.18 13.89
C GLU A 478 -20.98 30.30 14.27
N GLU A 479 -21.43 29.60 15.32
CA GLU A 479 -22.78 29.75 15.90
C GLU A 479 -23.02 31.20 16.35
N LEU A 480 -22.09 31.78 17.10
CA LEU A 480 -22.18 33.15 17.60
C LEU A 480 -22.13 34.17 16.47
N ALA A 481 -21.27 33.98 15.47
CA ALA A 481 -21.22 34.84 14.28
C ALA A 481 -22.55 34.81 13.50
N ALA A 482 -23.21 33.64 13.41
CA ALA A 482 -24.54 33.52 12.82
C ALA A 482 -25.58 34.30 13.59
N VAL A 483 -25.59 34.17 14.92
CA VAL A 483 -26.52 34.89 15.80
C VAL A 483 -26.31 36.40 15.70
N GLU A 484 -25.06 36.87 15.71
CA GLU A 484 -24.72 38.29 15.57
C GLU A 484 -25.21 38.85 14.23
N LYS A 485 -24.99 38.13 13.12
CA LYS A 485 -25.53 38.52 11.81
C LYS A 485 -27.05 38.52 11.77
N PHE A 486 -27.70 37.57 12.44
CA PHE A 486 -29.17 37.57 12.57
C PHE A 486 -29.63 38.83 13.29
N CYS A 487 -28.98 39.18 14.40
CA CYS A 487 -29.29 40.39 15.16
C CYS A 487 -29.08 41.63 14.31
N HIS A 488 -28.01 41.73 13.53
CA HIS A 488 -27.82 42.84 12.59
C HIS A 488 -28.89 42.93 11.51
N PHE A 489 -29.54 41.82 11.16
CA PHE A 489 -30.62 41.80 10.19
C PHE A 489 -31.98 42.16 10.82
N ALA A 490 -32.27 41.64 12.01
CA ALA A 490 -33.55 41.85 12.70
C ALA A 490 -33.60 43.17 13.49
N ALA A 491 -32.47 43.63 14.04
CA ALA A 491 -32.41 44.83 14.86
C ALA A 491 -32.81 46.12 14.12
N PRO A 492 -32.43 46.38 12.85
CA PRO A 492 -32.78 47.62 12.17
C PRO A 492 -34.29 47.86 12.06
N GLU A 493 -35.08 46.82 11.84
CA GLU A 493 -36.54 46.95 11.77
C GLU A 493 -37.13 47.25 13.15
N ALA A 494 -36.69 46.52 14.18
CA ALA A 494 -37.08 46.77 15.57
C ALA A 494 -36.67 48.18 16.02
N VAL A 495 -35.43 48.57 15.76
CA VAL A 495 -34.86 49.89 16.07
C VAL A 495 -35.59 50.98 15.31
N SER A 496 -35.90 50.81 14.02
CA SER A 496 -36.67 51.79 13.24
C SER A 496 -38.07 52.00 13.81
N ARG A 497 -38.77 50.91 14.18
CA ARG A 497 -40.08 51.00 14.85
C ARG A 497 -39.98 51.72 16.19
N ILE A 498 -38.96 51.42 17.00
CA ILE A 498 -38.70 52.12 18.28
C ILE A 498 -38.39 53.59 18.04
N ILE A 499 -37.47 53.93 17.14
CA ILE A 499 -37.08 55.31 16.85
C ILE A 499 -38.28 56.11 16.36
N ASN A 500 -39.09 55.56 15.45
CA ASN A 500 -40.32 56.20 15.00
C ASN A 500 -41.31 56.36 16.17
N GLY A 501 -41.45 55.36 17.05
CA GLY A 501 -42.28 55.46 18.26
C GLY A 501 -41.80 56.53 19.24
N VAL A 502 -40.48 56.64 19.47
CA VAL A 502 -39.87 57.61 20.38
C VAL A 502 -39.91 59.04 19.80
N LEU A 503 -39.54 59.19 18.54
CA LEU A 503 -39.54 60.49 17.84
C LEU A 503 -40.96 61.00 17.59
N CYS A 504 -41.90 60.15 17.19
CA CYS A 504 -43.29 60.55 16.95
C CYS A 504 -44.14 60.60 18.23
N GLY A 505 -43.77 59.88 19.28
CA GLY A 505 -44.64 59.60 20.43
C GLY A 505 -44.49 60.48 21.67
N GLY A 506 -43.47 61.34 21.81
CA GLY A 506 -43.45 62.20 23.01
C GLY A 506 -42.28 63.15 23.22
N VAL A 507 -41.09 62.87 22.69
CA VAL A 507 -39.92 63.73 22.95
C VAL A 507 -40.10 65.12 22.31
N MET A 508 -40.77 65.21 21.16
CA MET A 508 -40.99 66.47 20.45
C MET A 508 -42.21 67.28 20.93
N ILE A 509 -43.15 66.68 21.68
CA ILE A 509 -44.45 67.32 21.99
C ILE A 509 -44.62 67.62 23.50
N GLY A 510 -43.70 67.18 24.36
CA GLY A 510 -43.78 67.45 25.81
C GLY A 510 -44.98 66.79 26.50
N GLN A 511 -45.68 65.91 25.80
CA GLN A 511 -46.75 65.08 26.31
C GLN A 511 -46.34 63.61 26.17
N VAL A 512 -45.50 63.13 27.07
CA VAL A 512 -45.28 61.69 27.25
C VAL A 512 -46.53 61.13 27.94
N ARG A 513 -47.65 61.10 27.22
CA ARG A 513 -48.84 60.36 27.63
C ARG A 513 -48.69 58.96 27.05
N GLU A 514 -48.27 58.06 27.94
CA GLU A 514 -48.20 56.61 27.79
C GLU A 514 -46.90 56.06 27.17
N PRO A 515 -45.80 56.04 27.95
CA PRO A 515 -44.58 55.28 27.63
C PRO A 515 -44.79 53.76 27.45
N ARG A 516 -46.03 53.28 27.55
CA ARG A 516 -46.39 51.88 27.34
C ARG A 516 -46.36 51.48 25.87
N THR A 517 -46.65 52.39 24.94
CA THR A 517 -46.95 51.98 23.55
C THR A 517 -45.74 51.45 22.80
N TYR A 518 -44.57 52.10 22.87
CA TYR A 518 -43.37 51.60 22.18
C TYR A 518 -42.75 50.39 22.90
N CYS A 519 -42.82 50.31 24.25
CA CYS A 519 -42.46 49.09 24.98
C CYS A 519 -43.34 47.89 24.58
N ILE A 520 -44.65 48.11 24.42
CA ILE A 520 -45.58 47.08 23.93
C ILE A 520 -45.23 46.69 22.49
N GLN A 521 -44.90 47.65 21.61
CA GLN A 521 -44.46 47.37 20.24
C GLN A 521 -43.15 46.59 20.20
N LEU A 522 -42.19 46.91 21.07
CA LEU A 522 -40.93 46.16 21.19
C LEU A 522 -41.17 44.73 21.70
N VAL A 523 -42.00 44.56 22.72
CA VAL A 523 -42.38 43.22 23.21
C VAL A 523 -43.14 42.44 22.14
N SER A 524 -44.03 43.09 21.38
CA SER A 524 -44.73 42.48 20.25
C SER A 524 -43.74 42.02 19.18
N GLU A 525 -42.77 42.87 18.82
CA GLU A 525 -41.74 42.51 17.84
C GLU A 525 -40.87 41.36 18.32
N LEU A 526 -40.38 41.40 19.57
CA LEU A 526 -39.60 40.30 20.14
C LEU A 526 -40.41 39.02 20.21
N SER A 527 -41.72 39.11 20.50
CA SER A 527 -42.65 37.97 20.48
C SER A 527 -42.90 37.45 19.07
N GLU A 528 -42.98 38.31 18.06
CA GLU A 528 -43.08 37.95 16.64
C GLU A 528 -41.80 37.24 16.18
N GLN A 529 -40.62 37.77 16.53
CA GLN A 529 -39.34 37.12 16.25
C GLN A 529 -39.20 35.78 16.99
N ALA A 530 -39.63 35.71 18.25
CA ALA A 530 -39.66 34.44 19.00
C ALA A 530 -40.60 33.42 18.32
N SER A 531 -41.80 33.85 17.91
CA SER A 531 -42.77 33.02 17.18
C SER A 531 -42.24 32.58 15.83
N PHE A 532 -41.51 33.46 15.13
CA PHE A 532 -40.82 33.15 13.88
C PHE A 532 -39.76 32.07 14.09
N LEU A 533 -38.88 32.21 15.10
CA LEU A 533 -37.88 31.20 15.44
C LEU A 533 -38.52 29.86 15.85
N GLN A 534 -39.61 29.89 16.61
CA GLN A 534 -40.38 28.70 16.98
C GLN A 534 -41.04 28.02 15.78
N SER A 535 -41.58 28.79 14.83
CA SER A 535 -42.19 28.27 13.60
C SER A 535 -41.18 27.51 12.73
N MET A 536 -39.91 27.90 12.81
CA MET A 536 -38.80 27.23 12.13
C MET A 536 -38.26 26.01 12.90
N ARG A 537 -38.85 25.67 14.06
CA ARG A 537 -38.40 24.59 14.95
C ARG A 537 -36.95 24.74 15.40
N ILE A 538 -36.49 25.97 15.60
CA ILE A 538 -35.15 26.24 16.10
C ILE A 538 -35.06 25.78 17.57
N PRO A 539 -33.97 25.12 18.00
CA PRO A 539 -33.78 24.72 19.39
C PRO A 539 -33.93 25.91 20.34
N ALA A 540 -34.67 25.73 21.43
CA ALA A 540 -34.93 26.79 22.40
C ALA A 540 -33.64 27.46 22.92
N ALA A 541 -32.55 26.70 23.08
CA ALA A 541 -31.25 27.25 23.47
C ALA A 541 -30.70 28.27 22.46
N VAL A 542 -30.88 28.05 21.16
CA VAL A 542 -30.46 28.99 20.10
C VAL A 542 -31.45 30.14 20.02
N SER A 543 -32.75 29.88 20.10
CA SER A 543 -33.77 30.94 20.13
C SER A 543 -33.53 31.92 21.28
N ASN A 544 -33.25 31.42 22.48
CA ASN A 544 -32.97 32.25 23.66
C ASN A 544 -31.66 33.02 23.50
N LEU A 545 -30.64 32.41 22.90
CA LEU A 545 -29.39 33.10 22.58
C LEU A 545 -29.59 34.24 21.58
N VAL A 546 -30.37 34.01 20.53
CA VAL A 546 -30.73 35.01 19.52
C VAL A 546 -31.53 36.16 20.15
N LEU A 547 -32.57 35.83 20.93
CA LEU A 547 -33.40 36.83 21.59
C LEU A 547 -32.59 37.65 22.60
N SER A 548 -31.72 37.02 23.40
CA SER A 548 -30.82 37.71 24.32
C SER A 548 -29.91 38.69 23.60
N GLN A 549 -29.23 38.26 22.52
CA GLN A 549 -28.35 39.15 21.76
C GLN A 549 -29.12 40.27 21.04
N LEU A 550 -30.33 39.99 20.55
CA LEU A 550 -31.18 41.00 19.92
C LEU A 550 -31.58 42.07 20.93
N VAL A 551 -31.97 41.68 22.16
CA VAL A 551 -32.26 42.62 23.24
C VAL A 551 -31.02 43.44 23.60
N ASP A 552 -29.85 42.82 23.73
CA ASP A 552 -28.60 43.53 24.01
C ASP A 552 -28.23 44.53 22.91
N CYS A 553 -28.44 44.16 21.64
CA CYS A 553 -28.22 45.02 20.49
C CYS A 553 -29.16 46.24 20.52
N ILE A 554 -30.46 46.01 20.72
CA ILE A 554 -31.47 47.07 20.82
C ILE A 554 -31.17 48.00 21.99
N ALA A 555 -30.86 47.45 23.16
CA ALA A 555 -30.49 48.22 24.35
C ALA A 555 -29.21 49.04 24.12
N SER A 556 -28.22 48.51 23.40
CA SER A 556 -26.98 49.21 23.05
C SER A 556 -27.23 50.40 22.11
N VAL A 557 -28.05 50.21 21.07
CA VAL A 557 -28.45 51.29 20.17
C VAL A 557 -29.21 52.36 20.94
N PHE A 558 -30.15 51.96 21.79
CA PHE A 558 -30.91 52.89 22.61
C PHE A 558 -29.99 53.68 23.54
N ARG A 559 -29.10 53.03 24.31
CA ARG A 559 -28.09 53.70 25.14
C ARG A 559 -27.24 54.70 24.33
N SER A 560 -26.91 54.38 23.09
CA SER A 560 -26.17 55.29 22.20
C SER A 560 -27.01 56.52 21.81
N CYS A 561 -28.26 56.32 21.38
CA CYS A 561 -29.18 57.41 21.08
C CYS A 561 -29.42 58.33 22.30
N VAL A 562 -29.47 57.76 23.51
CA VAL A 562 -29.67 58.50 24.75
C VAL A 562 -28.46 59.37 25.10
N ARG A 563 -27.24 58.85 24.89
CA ARG A 563 -26.01 59.65 25.05
C ARG A 563 -25.96 60.82 24.07
N GLU A 564 -26.38 60.62 22.82
CA GLU A 564 -26.47 61.72 21.85
C GLU A 564 -27.55 62.75 22.20
N MET A 565 -28.54 62.36 23.01
CA MET A 565 -29.63 63.19 23.52
C MET A 565 -29.29 63.96 24.81
N GLU A 566 -28.04 63.93 25.31
CA GLU A 566 -27.59 64.62 26.54
C GLU A 566 -27.78 66.17 26.54
N GLY A 567 -28.27 66.76 25.45
CA GLY A 567 -28.74 68.16 25.38
C GLY A 567 -30.22 68.41 25.73
N LEU A 568 -31.02 67.38 25.98
CA LEU A 568 -32.46 67.49 26.31
C LEU A 568 -32.69 67.64 27.83
N SER A 569 -33.81 68.25 28.22
CA SER A 569 -34.12 68.56 29.64
C SER A 569 -34.07 67.33 30.55
N SER A 570 -33.62 67.50 31.80
CA SER A 570 -33.37 66.42 32.78
C SER A 570 -34.52 65.41 32.97
N ARG A 571 -35.78 65.83 32.81
CA ARG A 571 -36.95 64.94 32.94
C ARG A 571 -37.12 63.95 31.79
N GLY A 572 -36.67 64.29 30.58
CA GLY A 572 -36.73 63.38 29.44
C GLY A 572 -35.71 62.25 29.56
N ALA A 573 -34.51 62.59 30.05
CA ALA A 573 -33.43 61.63 30.24
C ALA A 573 -33.75 60.58 31.34
N GLU A 574 -34.32 61.01 32.48
CA GLU A 574 -34.71 60.08 33.56
C GLU A 574 -35.77 59.06 33.12
N GLN A 575 -36.78 59.50 32.36
CA GLN A 575 -37.83 58.64 31.85
C GLN A 575 -37.27 57.59 30.87
N ILE A 576 -36.43 58.03 29.94
CA ILE A 576 -35.76 57.18 28.96
C ILE A 576 -34.84 56.14 29.66
N LEU A 577 -34.13 56.51 30.73
CA LEU A 577 -33.31 55.58 31.51
C LEU A 577 -34.14 54.49 32.21
N LEU A 578 -35.31 54.86 32.77
CA LEU A 578 -36.24 53.87 33.33
C LEU A 578 -36.77 52.90 32.27
N GLU A 579 -36.95 53.39 31.04
CA GLU A 579 -37.41 52.57 29.92
C GLU A 579 -36.33 51.60 29.44
N ILE A 580 -35.05 52.03 29.42
CA ILE A 580 -33.91 51.12 29.22
C ILE A 580 -33.91 50.03 30.27
N GLU A 581 -34.07 50.40 31.55
CA GLU A 581 -34.10 49.44 32.65
C GLU A 581 -35.27 48.44 32.50
N VAL A 582 -36.43 48.87 32.02
CA VAL A 582 -37.55 47.98 31.70
C VAL A 582 -37.19 47.02 30.57
N VAL A 583 -36.55 47.49 29.49
CA VAL A 583 -36.11 46.63 28.37
C VAL A 583 -35.04 45.63 28.81
N GLU A 584 -34.05 46.07 29.60
CA GLU A 584 -33.02 45.21 30.17
C GLU A 584 -33.63 44.16 31.12
N ARG A 585 -34.60 44.55 31.95
CA ARG A 585 -35.33 43.62 32.80
C ARG A 585 -36.17 42.64 31.98
N LEU A 586 -36.82 43.08 30.89
CA LEU A 586 -37.56 42.20 29.99
C LEU A 586 -36.64 41.16 29.32
N GLY A 587 -35.40 41.53 28.96
CA GLY A 587 -34.39 40.59 28.49
C GLY A 587 -33.88 39.63 29.57
N GLY A 588 -33.85 40.07 30.83
CA GLY A 588 -33.38 39.28 31.98
C GLY A 588 -34.42 38.35 32.61
N ILE A 589 -35.69 38.40 32.19
CA ILE A 589 -36.78 37.59 32.79
C ILE A 589 -36.56 36.08 32.57
N ASP A 590 -35.77 35.66 31.60
CA ASP A 590 -35.61 34.22 31.27
C ASP A 590 -34.49 33.47 32.03
N GLN A 591 -33.84 34.07 33.04
CA GLN A 591 -32.89 33.33 33.89
C GLN A 591 -33.41 33.01 35.30
N LYS A 592 -34.51 33.61 35.75
CA LYS A 592 -35.12 33.33 37.04
C LYS A 592 -36.64 33.41 36.95
N LYS A 593 -37.22 32.30 36.47
CA LYS A 593 -38.60 31.79 36.68
C LYS A 593 -39.56 31.90 35.50
N GLU A 594 -40.32 30.80 35.37
CA GLU A 594 -41.77 30.77 35.12
C GLU A 594 -42.55 31.97 35.68
#